data_AF-A0A4R4XK75-F1
#
_entry.id   AF-A0A4R4XK75-F1
#
_cell.length_a   1.000
_cell.length_b   1.000
_cell.length_c   1.000
_cell.angle_alpha   90.00
_cell.angle_beta   90.00
_cell.angle_gamma   90.00
#
_symmetry.space_group_name_H-M   'P 1'
#
loop_
_entity.id
_entity.type
_entity.pdbx_description
1 polymer ?
#
loop_
_entity_poly.entity_id
_entity_poly.type
_entity_poly.pdbx_seq_one_letter_code
_entity_poly.pdbx_strand_id
1 'polypeptide(L)'
;MNGHGTRPTADAILNSLHAADQLAELHDAPPAWETPAPLGQRGELPPFPVHALPAWVAEHVSAVTEETQTPLDLASCVSLAALSTAAGGRAVVNVRGSWVEPVNLFVLVAMPPGSRKSAVFRAMTAPLVHAEAVLLSRIGSQIAEAEVARHRRPQVEVCRGSTTITQNRSRKRPQRLP
;
A
#
# COMPACT_ATOMS: atom_id res chain seq x y z
N MET A 1 19.65 -15.18 -37.69
CA MET A 1 20.08 -15.56 -36.32
C MET A 1 19.86 -14.34 -35.45
N ASN A 2 18.72 -14.30 -34.78
CA ASN A 2 18.11 -13.06 -34.29
C ASN A 2 18.74 -12.63 -32.97
N GLY A 3 19.43 -11.49 -32.98
CA GLY A 3 19.93 -10.82 -31.79
C GLY A 3 18.77 -10.26 -30.97
N HIS A 4 18.33 -11.01 -29.96
CA HIS A 4 17.51 -10.45 -28.90
C HIS A 4 18.42 -9.52 -28.08
N GLY A 5 18.26 -8.20 -28.25
CA GLY A 5 18.91 -7.22 -27.40
C GLY A 5 18.44 -7.41 -25.97
N THR A 6 19.28 -8.00 -25.13
CA THR A 6 19.00 -8.21 -23.71
C THR A 6 18.80 -6.85 -23.06
N ARG A 7 17.60 -6.59 -22.53
CA ARG A 7 17.36 -5.36 -21.74
C ARG A 7 18.34 -5.34 -20.57
N PRO A 8 19.01 -4.22 -20.31
CA PRO A 8 19.90 -4.13 -19.15
C PRO A 8 19.09 -4.40 -17.87
N THR A 9 19.66 -5.20 -16.98
CA THR A 9 19.08 -5.49 -15.66
C THR A 9 19.11 -4.23 -14.79
N ALA A 10 18.28 -4.18 -13.74
CA ALA A 10 18.25 -3.07 -12.80
C ALA A 10 19.65 -2.78 -12.22
N ASP A 11 20.38 -3.83 -11.84
CA ASP A 11 21.74 -3.71 -11.31
C ASP A 11 22.72 -3.12 -12.33
N ALA A 12 22.61 -3.50 -13.61
CA ALA A 12 23.46 -2.95 -14.67
C ALA A 12 23.21 -1.46 -14.87
N ILE A 13 21.94 -1.03 -14.79
CA ILE A 13 21.56 0.38 -14.86
C ILE A 13 22.12 1.14 -13.66
N LEU A 14 21.91 0.65 -12.43
CA LEU A 14 22.37 1.28 -11.20
C LEU A 14 23.91 1.41 -11.17
N ASN A 15 24.62 0.38 -11.61
CA ASN A 15 26.08 0.39 -11.69
C ASN A 15 26.59 1.37 -12.74
N SER A 16 25.94 1.46 -13.90
CA SER A 16 26.32 2.42 -14.96
C SER A 16 26.12 3.87 -14.57
N LEU A 17 25.19 4.13 -13.65
CA LEU A 17 24.92 5.46 -13.08
C LEU A 17 25.80 5.76 -11.87
N HIS A 18 26.66 4.82 -11.45
CA HIS A 18 27.40 4.88 -10.19
C HIS A 18 26.48 5.25 -9.01
N ALA A 19 25.25 4.70 -9.04
CA ALA A 19 24.18 5.13 -8.14
C ALA A 19 24.56 4.95 -6.66
N ALA A 20 25.35 3.93 -6.34
CA ALA A 20 25.85 3.71 -4.98
C ALA A 20 26.81 4.82 -4.52
N ASP A 21 27.73 5.24 -5.39
CA ASP A 21 28.68 6.32 -5.10
C ASP A 21 27.95 7.67 -5.02
N GLN A 22 27.01 7.94 -5.93
CA GLN A 22 26.16 9.14 -5.87
C GLN A 22 25.28 9.17 -4.62
N LEU A 23 24.74 8.02 -4.19
CA LEU A 23 23.94 7.93 -2.96
C LEU A 23 24.82 8.17 -1.73
N ALA A 24 26.06 7.69 -1.74
CA ALA A 24 27.03 7.93 -0.68
C ALA A 24 27.53 9.39 -0.65
N GLU A 25 27.65 10.06 -1.80
CA GLU A 25 27.97 11.49 -1.88
C GLU A 25 26.79 12.38 -1.44
N LEU A 26 25.56 12.01 -1.80
CA LEU A 26 24.34 12.75 -1.42
C LEU A 26 23.97 12.54 0.04
N HIS A 27 24.24 11.34 0.57
CA HIS A 27 24.00 10.99 1.95
C HIS A 27 25.34 10.80 2.65
N ASP A 28 25.86 11.86 3.28
CA ASP A 28 26.83 11.70 4.37
C ASP A 28 26.38 10.55 5.27
N ALA A 29 27.33 9.74 5.77
CA ALA A 29 27.03 8.64 6.66
C ALA A 29 26.11 9.16 7.77
N PRO A 30 24.83 8.73 7.81
CA PRO A 30 23.87 9.32 8.72
C PRO A 30 24.39 9.09 10.14
N PRO A 31 24.28 10.08 11.04
CA PRO A 31 24.66 9.88 12.43
C PRO A 31 23.95 8.62 12.94
N ALA A 32 24.69 7.77 13.65
CA ALA A 32 24.12 6.57 14.25
C ALA A 32 22.87 6.98 15.05
N TRP A 33 21.75 6.30 14.79
CA TRP A 33 20.52 6.61 15.50
C TRP A 33 20.75 6.46 17.00
N GLU A 34 20.26 7.42 17.77
CA GLU A 34 20.25 7.29 19.22
C GLU A 34 19.45 6.04 19.61
N THR A 35 19.84 5.39 20.70
CA THR A 35 19.08 4.25 21.21
C THR A 35 17.66 4.73 21.52
N PRO A 36 16.62 4.11 20.94
CA PRO A 36 15.26 4.57 21.16
C PRO A 36 14.93 4.48 22.65
N ALA A 37 14.34 5.55 23.19
CA ALA A 37 13.87 5.56 24.56
C ALA A 37 12.93 4.36 24.80
N PRO A 38 13.13 3.57 25.86
CA PRO A 38 12.24 2.46 26.15
C PRO A 38 10.80 2.97 26.29
N LEU A 39 9.86 2.33 25.59
CA LEU A 39 8.45 2.50 25.91
C LEU A 39 8.28 2.07 27.37
N GLY A 40 7.74 2.97 28.21
CA GLY A 40 7.65 2.78 29.66
C GLY A 40 7.05 1.44 30.08
N GLN A 41 7.29 1.07 31.35
CA GLN A 41 6.99 -0.24 31.91
C GLN A 41 5.53 -0.68 31.63
N ARG A 42 5.41 -1.92 31.14
CA ARG A 42 4.19 -2.55 30.63
C ARG A 42 3.39 -3.15 31.79
N GLY A 43 2.22 -2.57 32.07
CA GLY A 43 1.19 -3.28 32.83
C GLY A 43 0.57 -4.41 32.00
N GLU A 44 -0.36 -5.16 32.60
CA GLU A 44 -1.22 -6.06 31.83
C GLU A 44 -2.01 -5.23 30.81
N LEU A 45 -1.82 -5.55 29.54
CA LEU A 45 -2.57 -4.95 28.44
C LEU A 45 -3.95 -5.62 28.40
N PRO A 46 -5.03 -4.84 28.18
CA PRO A 46 -6.33 -5.44 27.96
C PRO A 46 -6.27 -6.36 26.71
N PRO A 47 -7.00 -7.48 26.70
CA PRO A 47 -7.07 -8.34 25.53
C PRO A 47 -7.75 -7.62 24.36
N PHE A 48 -7.47 -8.07 23.14
CA PHE A 48 -8.11 -7.49 21.96
C PHE A 48 -9.64 -7.63 22.04
N PRO A 49 -10.42 -6.55 21.76
CA PRO A 49 -11.86 -6.56 21.91
C PRO A 49 -12.55 -7.26 20.72
N VAL A 50 -12.49 -8.59 20.67
CA VAL A 50 -13.10 -9.39 19.58
C VAL A 50 -14.61 -9.15 19.48
N HIS A 51 -15.28 -8.89 20.61
CA HIS A 51 -16.71 -8.58 20.68
C HIS A 51 -17.11 -7.27 19.99
N ALA A 52 -16.16 -6.37 19.72
CA ALA A 52 -16.41 -5.12 19.00
C ALA A 52 -16.44 -5.33 17.47
N LEU A 53 -16.00 -6.49 16.98
CA LEU A 53 -16.09 -6.84 15.57
C LEU A 53 -17.53 -7.22 15.21
N PRO A 54 -17.93 -7.06 13.94
CA PRO A 54 -19.19 -7.63 13.46
C PRO A 54 -19.25 -9.13 13.77
N ALA A 55 -20.42 -9.64 14.16
CA ALA A 55 -20.57 -11.01 14.66
C ALA A 55 -19.93 -12.09 13.76
N TRP A 56 -20.20 -11.99 12.45
CA TRP A 56 -19.63 -12.92 11.46
C TRP A 56 -18.09 -12.86 11.36
N VAL A 57 -17.48 -11.70 11.63
CA VAL A 57 -16.02 -11.54 11.67
C VAL A 57 -15.47 -12.15 12.95
N ALA A 58 -16.12 -11.88 14.09
CA ALA A 58 -15.73 -12.43 15.39
C ALA A 58 -15.77 -13.98 15.38
N GLU A 59 -16.79 -14.57 14.76
CA GLU A 59 -16.90 -16.02 14.55
C GLU A 59 -15.76 -16.55 13.68
N HIS A 60 -15.48 -15.89 12.55
CA HIS A 60 -14.40 -16.29 11.65
C HIS A 60 -13.02 -16.20 12.32
N VAL A 61 -12.75 -15.11 13.03
CA VAL A 61 -11.53 -14.93 13.83
C VAL A 61 -11.38 -16.04 14.86
N SER A 62 -12.44 -16.34 15.60
CA SER A 62 -12.42 -17.39 16.63
C SER A 62 -12.12 -18.77 16.02
N ALA A 63 -12.76 -19.12 14.90
CA ALA A 63 -12.53 -20.37 14.20
C ALA A 63 -11.09 -20.49 13.67
N VAL A 64 -10.55 -19.43 13.05
CA VAL A 64 -9.17 -19.42 12.53
C VAL A 64 -8.15 -19.51 13.66
N THR A 65 -8.39 -18.80 14.76
CA THR A 65 -7.53 -18.85 15.96
C THR A 65 -7.55 -20.25 16.58
N GLU A 66 -8.71 -20.89 16.68
CA GLU A 66 -8.85 -22.26 17.17
C GLU A 66 -8.11 -23.25 16.25
N GLU A 67 -8.29 -23.16 14.93
CA GLU A 67 -7.62 -24.05 13.98
C GLU A 67 -6.09 -23.89 14.03
N THR A 68 -5.61 -22.63 14.03
CA THR A 68 -4.19 -22.35 13.91
C THR A 68 -3.44 -22.40 15.23
N GLN A 69 -4.15 -22.41 16.36
CA GLN A 69 -3.60 -22.32 17.72
C GLN A 69 -2.73 -21.05 17.87
N THR A 70 -3.27 -19.91 17.44
CA THR A 70 -2.61 -18.59 17.47
C THR A 70 -3.40 -17.61 18.33
N PRO A 71 -2.81 -16.51 18.83
CA PRO A 71 -3.56 -15.52 19.60
C PRO A 71 -4.69 -14.87 18.77
N LEU A 72 -5.82 -14.57 19.41
CA LEU A 72 -6.97 -13.89 18.79
C LEU A 72 -6.58 -12.54 18.17
N ASP A 73 -5.63 -11.84 18.79
CA ASP A 73 -5.14 -10.53 18.34
C ASP A 73 -4.60 -10.58 16.91
N LEU A 74 -3.90 -11.67 16.53
CA LEU A 74 -3.33 -11.83 15.20
C LEU A 74 -4.43 -11.92 14.14
N ALA A 75 -5.39 -12.84 14.31
CA ALA A 75 -6.47 -13.01 13.35
C ALA A 75 -7.37 -11.76 13.30
N SER A 76 -7.62 -11.11 14.44
CA SER A 76 -8.40 -9.88 14.52
C SER A 76 -7.75 -8.72 13.77
N CYS A 77 -6.44 -8.50 13.97
CA CYS A 77 -5.68 -7.47 13.26
C CYS A 77 -5.69 -7.69 11.75
N VAL A 78 -5.49 -8.93 11.29
CA VAL A 78 -5.53 -9.25 9.85
C VAL A 78 -6.95 -9.12 9.28
N SER A 79 -8.01 -9.40 10.07
CA SER A 79 -9.40 -9.16 9.63
C SER A 79 -9.66 -7.68 9.34
N LEU A 80 -9.14 -6.78 10.17
CA LEU A 80 -9.29 -5.34 9.99
C LEU A 80 -8.55 -4.86 8.74
N ALA A 81 -7.35 -5.39 8.50
CA ALA A 81 -6.60 -5.13 7.28
C ALA A 81 -7.37 -5.62 6.04
N ALA A 82 -7.98 -6.80 6.11
CA ALA A 82 -8.74 -7.37 5.01
C ALA A 82 -10.02 -6.55 4.70
N LEU A 83 -10.77 -6.18 5.74
CA LEU A 83 -11.96 -5.31 5.63
C LEU A 83 -11.61 -3.93 5.08
N SER A 84 -10.53 -3.34 5.60
CA SER A 84 -10.02 -2.05 5.11
C SER A 84 -9.66 -2.12 3.63
N THR A 85 -8.98 -3.19 3.21
CA THR A 85 -8.64 -3.42 1.79
C THR A 85 -9.89 -3.54 0.92
N ALA A 86 -10.91 -4.27 1.38
CA ALA A 86 -12.16 -4.41 0.65
C ALA A 86 -12.95 -3.09 0.53
N ALA A 87 -12.91 -2.26 1.57
CA ALA A 87 -13.62 -0.98 1.62
C ALA A 87 -12.81 0.20 1.02
N GLY A 88 -11.52 0.00 0.74
CA GLY A 88 -10.61 1.01 0.24
C GLY A 88 -11.11 1.69 -1.03
N GLY A 89 -11.14 3.02 -1.01
CA GLY A 89 -11.64 3.84 -2.13
C GLY A 89 -13.16 3.77 -2.36
N ARG A 90 -13.91 3.03 -1.53
CA ARG A 90 -15.36 2.86 -1.61
C ARG A 90 -16.11 3.43 -0.41
N ALA A 91 -15.45 3.53 0.74
CA ALA A 91 -16.02 4.08 1.95
C ALA A 91 -15.15 5.20 2.54
N VAL A 92 -15.83 6.16 3.16
CA VAL A 92 -15.25 7.23 3.96
C VAL A 92 -16.09 7.38 5.23
N VAL A 93 -15.45 7.77 6.34
CA VAL A 93 -16.11 7.93 7.64
C VAL A 93 -16.13 9.42 8.00
N ASN A 94 -17.30 9.94 8.36
CA ASN A 94 -17.41 11.26 8.99
C ASN A 94 -17.23 11.09 10.49
N VAL A 95 -16.10 11.57 11.02
CA VAL A 95 -15.76 11.47 12.45
C VAL A 95 -16.54 12.52 13.24
N ARG A 96 -16.50 13.78 12.78
CA ARG A 96 -17.20 14.90 13.41
C ARG A 96 -17.31 16.10 12.47
N GLY A 97 -18.52 16.65 12.34
CA GLY A 97 -18.74 17.88 11.57
C GLY A 97 -18.35 17.71 10.10
N SER A 98 -17.34 18.45 9.66
CA SER A 98 -16.78 18.38 8.30
C SER A 98 -15.56 17.47 8.18
N TRP A 99 -15.14 16.78 9.25
CA TRP A 99 -13.97 15.90 9.22
C TRP A 99 -14.33 14.52 8.66
N VAL A 100 -13.80 14.23 7.48
CA VAL A 100 -13.97 12.96 6.78
C VAL A 100 -12.62 12.28 6.60
N GLU A 101 -12.55 10.99 6.92
CA GLU A 101 -11.34 10.17 6.77
C GLU A 101 -11.59 8.93 5.91
N PRO A 102 -10.58 8.48 5.13
CA PRO A 102 -10.63 7.20 4.45
C PRO A 102 -10.47 6.03 5.44
N VAL A 103 -11.04 4.88 5.08
CA VAL A 103 -11.02 3.67 5.93
C VAL A 103 -9.77 2.79 5.74
N ASN A 104 -8.65 3.38 5.32
CA ASN A 104 -7.43 2.65 5.00
C ASN A 104 -6.59 2.43 6.26
N LEU A 105 -6.38 1.18 6.64
CA LEU A 105 -5.63 0.75 7.82
C LEU A 105 -4.30 0.12 7.40
N PHE A 106 -3.24 0.47 8.12
CA PHE A 106 -1.92 -0.15 7.98
C PHE A 106 -1.62 -0.92 9.26
N VAL A 107 -1.60 -2.25 9.15
CA VAL A 107 -1.52 -3.14 10.31
C VAL A 107 -0.17 -3.85 10.30
N LEU A 108 0.53 -3.80 11.43
CA LEU A 108 1.74 -4.56 11.69
C LEU A 108 1.46 -5.59 12.78
N VAL A 109 1.81 -6.84 12.54
CA VAL A 109 1.78 -7.89 13.56
C VAL A 109 3.18 -8.45 13.75
N ALA A 110 3.69 -8.36 14.98
CA ALA A 110 5.01 -8.85 15.36
C ALA A 110 4.87 -10.13 16.17
N MET A 111 5.38 -11.25 15.63
CA MET A 111 5.40 -12.54 16.31
C MET A 111 6.71 -13.28 16.03
N PRO A 112 7.16 -14.15 16.96
CA PRO A 112 8.33 -14.99 16.74
C PRO A 112 8.23 -15.80 15.42
N PRO A 113 9.36 -16.12 14.76
CA PRO A 113 9.34 -17.07 13.65
C PRO A 113 8.75 -18.41 14.09
N GLY A 114 8.10 -19.14 13.18
CA GLY A 114 7.44 -20.42 13.50
C GLY A 114 6.05 -20.31 14.13
N SER A 115 5.57 -19.12 14.50
CA SER A 115 4.27 -18.91 15.18
C SER A 115 3.03 -19.06 14.28
N ARG A 116 3.12 -19.79 13.16
CA ARG A 116 2.03 -20.01 12.19
C ARG A 116 1.37 -18.73 11.62
N LYS A 117 2.04 -17.57 11.74
CA LYS A 117 1.56 -16.29 11.19
C LYS A 117 1.10 -16.41 9.73
N SER A 118 1.89 -17.06 8.87
CA SER A 118 1.55 -17.20 7.45
C SER A 118 0.27 -18.01 7.21
N ALA A 119 -0.06 -18.96 8.08
CA ALA A 119 -1.30 -19.72 7.99
C ALA A 119 -2.52 -18.84 8.28
N VAL A 120 -2.45 -18.02 9.32
CA VAL A 120 -3.50 -17.04 9.65
C VAL A 120 -3.63 -16.00 8.54
N PHE A 121 -2.52 -15.41 8.08
CA PHE A 121 -2.53 -14.46 6.96
C PHE A 121 -3.21 -15.05 5.73
N ARG A 122 -2.88 -16.30 5.36
CA ARG A 122 -3.52 -16.98 4.23
C ARG A 122 -5.02 -17.18 4.45
N ALA A 123 -5.44 -17.66 5.62
CA ALA A 123 -6.84 -17.91 5.92
C ALA A 123 -7.67 -16.61 5.87
N MET A 124 -7.17 -15.56 6.53
CA MET A 124 -7.88 -14.29 6.65
C MET A 124 -7.90 -13.48 5.34
N THR A 125 -6.92 -13.66 4.44
CA THR A 125 -6.88 -12.97 3.15
C THR A 125 -7.47 -13.78 1.99
N ALA A 126 -7.77 -15.07 2.19
CA ALA A 126 -8.38 -15.93 1.16
C ALA A 126 -9.67 -15.34 0.54
N PRO A 127 -10.57 -14.67 1.29
CA PRO A 127 -11.76 -14.05 0.70
C PRO A 127 -11.41 -12.93 -0.30
N LEU A 128 -10.35 -12.14 -0.03
CA LEU A 128 -9.90 -11.09 -0.94
C LEU A 128 -9.33 -11.68 -2.22
N VAL A 129 -8.45 -12.69 -2.09
CA VAL A 129 -7.86 -13.38 -3.23
C VAL A 129 -8.93 -14.05 -4.09
N HIS A 130 -9.95 -14.64 -3.46
CA HIS A 130 -11.09 -15.22 -4.16
C HIS A 130 -11.89 -14.14 -4.91
N ALA A 131 -12.20 -13.01 -4.26
CA ALA A 131 -12.91 -11.90 -4.89
C ALA A 131 -12.12 -11.32 -6.07
N GLU A 132 -10.80 -11.16 -5.94
CA GLU A 132 -9.91 -10.76 -7.02
C GLU A 132 -9.99 -11.73 -8.20
N ALA A 133 -9.87 -13.03 -7.96
CA ALA A 133 -9.97 -14.05 -9.02
C ALA A 133 -11.31 -14.00 -9.75
N VAL A 134 -12.42 -13.84 -9.01
CA VAL A 134 -13.76 -13.69 -9.59
C VAL A 134 -13.84 -12.42 -10.43
N LEU A 135 -13.32 -11.28 -9.94
CA LEU A 135 -13.33 -10.02 -10.67
C LEU A 135 -12.49 -10.12 -11.95
N LEU A 136 -11.28 -10.67 -11.88
CA LEU A 136 -10.39 -10.90 -13.02
C LEU A 136 -11.07 -11.75 -14.10
N SER A 137 -11.75 -12.82 -13.71
CA SER A 137 -12.49 -13.67 -14.66
C SER A 137 -13.57 -12.91 -15.43
N ARG A 138 -14.22 -11.93 -14.81
CA ARG A 138 -15.28 -11.11 -15.42
C ARG A 138 -14.75 -10.04 -16.36
N ILE A 139 -13.56 -9.51 -16.09
CA ILE A 139 -12.97 -8.39 -16.84
C ILE A 139 -11.86 -8.81 -17.82
N GLY A 140 -11.54 -10.11 -17.90
CA GLY A 140 -10.39 -10.63 -18.65
C GLY A 140 -10.35 -10.20 -20.12
N SER A 141 -11.50 -10.13 -20.80
CA SER A 141 -11.57 -9.62 -22.18
C SER A 141 -11.16 -8.15 -22.29
N GLN A 142 -11.63 -7.32 -21.35
CA GLN A 142 -11.31 -5.89 -21.30
C GLN A 142 -9.83 -5.65 -20.95
N ILE A 143 -9.24 -6.49 -20.10
CA ILE A 143 -7.81 -6.42 -19.78
C ILE A 143 -6.98 -6.72 -21.04
N ALA A 144 -7.29 -7.80 -21.76
CA ALA A 144 -6.56 -8.18 -22.97
C ALA A 144 -6.67 -7.09 -24.06
N GLU A 145 -7.86 -6.52 -24.26
CA GLU A 145 -8.08 -5.40 -25.19
C GLU A 145 -7.29 -4.16 -24.78
N ALA A 146 -7.29 -3.80 -23.49
CA ALA A 146 -6.54 -2.67 -22.97
C ALA A 146 -5.03 -2.87 -23.09
N GLU A 147 -4.53 -4.09 -22.91
CA GLU A 147 -3.12 -4.43 -23.03
C GLU A 147 -2.63 -4.34 -24.49
N VAL A 148 -3.40 -4.87 -25.45
CA VAL A 148 -3.15 -4.69 -26.89
C VAL A 148 -3.18 -3.21 -27.27
N ALA A 149 -4.14 -2.44 -26.73
CA ALA A 149 -4.22 -1.00 -26.96
C ALA A 149 -3.00 -0.26 -26.37
N ARG A 150 -2.50 -0.64 -25.20
CA ARG A 150 -1.27 -0.09 -24.60
C ARG A 150 -0.04 -0.41 -25.44
N HIS A 151 0.06 -1.62 -25.98
CA HIS A 151 1.18 -2.01 -26.85
C HIS A 151 1.13 -1.30 -28.21
N ARG A 152 -0.06 -0.96 -28.71
CA ARG A 152 -0.25 -0.21 -29.96
C ARG A 152 -0.12 1.31 -29.80
N ARG A 153 -0.11 1.85 -28.59
CA ARG A 153 0.16 3.29 -28.40
C ARG A 153 1.57 3.56 -28.91
N PRO A 154 1.75 4.41 -29.94
CA PRO A 154 3.09 4.84 -30.32
C PRO A 154 3.74 5.42 -29.07
N GLN A 155 4.99 5.05 -28.84
CA GLN A 155 5.80 5.53 -27.74
C GLN A 155 5.82 7.06 -27.86
N VAL A 156 4.96 7.74 -27.09
CA VAL A 156 4.99 9.20 -27.01
C VAL A 156 6.30 9.48 -26.31
N GLU A 157 7.27 9.91 -27.11
CA GLU A 157 8.54 10.43 -26.66
C GLU A 157 8.22 11.45 -25.57
N VAL A 158 8.63 11.13 -24.34
CA VAL A 158 8.56 12.10 -23.25
C VAL A 158 9.49 13.22 -23.69
N CYS A 159 8.92 14.28 -24.28
CA CYS A 159 9.67 15.46 -24.66
C CYS A 159 10.27 16.03 -23.36
N ARG A 160 11.55 15.71 -23.11
CA ARG A 160 12.42 16.43 -22.18
C ARG A 160 12.71 17.80 -22.79
N GLY A 161 11.67 18.63 -22.90
CA GLY A 161 11.74 20.01 -23.36
C GLY A 161 11.61 20.92 -22.16
N SER A 162 12.68 21.65 -21.86
CA SER A 162 12.82 22.65 -20.82
C SER A 162 11.55 23.48 -20.62
N THR A 163 10.97 23.42 -19.42
CA THR A 163 9.92 24.35 -19.01
C THR A 163 10.57 25.70 -18.76
N THR A 164 10.72 26.51 -19.81
CA THR A 164 10.95 27.95 -19.66
C THR A 164 9.63 28.55 -19.21
N ILE A 165 9.53 28.83 -17.91
CA ILE A 165 8.46 29.62 -17.31
C ILE A 165 8.53 31.02 -17.91
N THR A 166 7.72 31.30 -18.93
CA THR A 166 7.46 32.67 -19.36
C THR A 166 6.45 33.27 -18.39
N GLN A 167 6.94 34.00 -17.38
CA GLN A 167 6.11 34.94 -16.63
C GLN A 167 5.58 36.01 -17.58
N ASN A 168 4.32 35.88 -18.01
CA ASN A 168 3.63 36.98 -18.68
C ASN A 168 2.99 37.90 -17.64
N ARG A 169 3.67 39.02 -17.40
CA ARG A 169 3.14 40.20 -16.70
C ARG A 169 1.91 40.73 -17.42
N SER A 170 0.99 41.26 -16.61
CA SER A 170 0.01 42.31 -16.95
C SER A 170 -1.29 41.85 -17.60
N ARG A 171 -2.38 41.85 -16.81
CA ARG A 171 -3.58 42.66 -17.10
C ARG A 171 -4.18 43.20 -15.80
N LYS A 172 -4.17 44.53 -15.67
CA LYS A 172 -4.90 45.33 -14.68
C LYS A 172 -6.39 44.93 -14.65
N ARG A 173 -6.96 44.71 -13.47
CA ARG A 173 -8.43 44.84 -13.27
C ARG A 173 -8.76 46.31 -13.01
N PRO A 174 -9.72 46.92 -13.72
CA PRO A 174 -10.23 48.23 -13.33
C PRO A 174 -11.20 48.07 -12.15
N GLN A 175 -11.05 48.94 -11.15
CA GLN A 175 -12.06 49.24 -10.14
C GLN A 175 -13.20 50.06 -10.77
N ARG A 176 -14.46 49.76 -10.43
CA ARG A 176 -15.34 50.59 -9.57
C ARG A 176 -16.82 50.15 -9.62
N LEU A 177 -17.39 50.18 -8.42
CA LEU A 177 -18.75 50.51 -7.94
C LEU A 177 -19.73 51.23 -8.92
N PRO A 178 -21.04 51.31 -8.63
CA PRO A 178 -21.67 51.79 -7.39
C PRO A 178 -21.91 50.75 -6.29
#